data_AF-A0A950AMA6-F1
#
_entry.id   AF-A0A950AMA6-F1
#
_cell.length_a   1.000
_cell.length_b   1.000
_cell.length_c   1.000
_cell.angle_alpha   90.00
_cell.angle_beta   90.00
_cell.angle_gamma   90.00
#
_symmetry.space_group_name_H-M   'P 1'
#
loop_
_entity.id
_entity.type
_entity.pdbx_description
1 polymer ?
#
loop_
_entity_poly.entity_id
_entity_poly.type
_entity_poly.pdbx_seq_one_letter_code
_entity_poly.pdbx_strand_id
1 'polypeptide(L)'
;MPESAGSPSPYACDPDDAVYFDVECSPGRWLVGFYGPDERGVMTVFQVDGDVDLLRRVLDRLARQGKTLFGYNSYSYDMNMIRAILGNRDAYTTSRAIIEAGRLPRDERRRIDLRGCPKIAVDHVDLAARLKKGGNFPGLKTVAANLCLPVLRELPFEPDRLQTDEEWAQGKPYNANDLEITRAVHEVYVPELRAMAALSSEHKLDLRSTSKSAAVGRIFKKIYAEAHDGREPDVPERPAEVVYRPVPGVRRPRTPDAASWFDLVVNRPIRVPSRGKPKPEVPSATFDVG
;
A
#
# COMPACT_ATOMS: atom_id res chain seq x y z
N MET A 1 -30.99 -31.59 3.19
CA MET A 1 -29.91 -31.29 4.14
C MET A 1 -29.69 -29.79 4.07
N PRO A 2 -30.10 -28.99 5.07
CA PRO A 2 -29.76 -27.57 5.06
C PRO A 2 -28.24 -27.47 5.25
N GLU A 3 -27.57 -26.76 4.35
CA GLU A 3 -26.16 -26.41 4.51
C GLU A 3 -26.00 -25.72 5.86
N SER A 4 -25.12 -26.26 6.71
CA SER A 4 -24.73 -25.59 7.94
C SER A 4 -24.23 -24.21 7.56
N ALA A 5 -24.82 -23.15 8.11
CA ALA A 5 -24.28 -21.80 8.01
C ALA A 5 -22.82 -21.85 8.47
N GLY A 6 -21.89 -21.84 7.51
CA GLY A 6 -20.47 -21.89 7.79
C GLY A 6 -20.09 -20.72 8.68
N SER A 7 -19.15 -20.93 9.60
CA SER A 7 -18.56 -19.85 10.38
C SER A 7 -18.18 -18.69 9.43
N PRO A 8 -18.50 -17.43 9.78
CA PRO A 8 -18.22 -16.30 8.91
C PRO A 8 -16.73 -16.31 8.51
N SER A 9 -16.49 -16.12 7.21
CA SER A 9 -15.13 -16.06 6.66
C SER A 9 -14.29 -15.05 7.44
N PRO A 10 -13.05 -15.35 7.84
CA PRO A 10 -12.18 -14.37 8.48
C PRO A 10 -11.81 -13.21 7.54
N TYR A 11 -12.15 -13.33 6.26
CA TYR A 11 -11.97 -12.30 5.24
C TYR A 11 -13.28 -11.54 4.93
N ALA A 12 -14.38 -11.90 5.59
CA ALA A 12 -15.59 -11.12 5.55
C ALA A 12 -15.26 -9.72 6.09
N CYS A 13 -15.50 -8.73 5.24
CA CYS A 13 -15.39 -7.34 5.59
C CYS A 13 -16.70 -6.73 5.17
N ASP A 14 -17.41 -6.11 6.11
CA ASP A 14 -18.50 -5.23 5.76
C ASP A 14 -17.91 -3.85 5.49
N PRO A 15 -17.73 -3.43 4.23
CA PRO A 15 -17.21 -2.11 3.93
C PRO A 15 -18.18 -1.01 4.44
N ASP A 16 -19.44 -1.33 4.70
CA ASP A 16 -20.41 -0.35 5.20
C ASP A 16 -20.29 -0.15 6.73
N ASP A 17 -19.54 -1.00 7.43
CA ASP A 17 -19.22 -0.88 8.86
C ASP A 17 -17.73 -0.53 9.12
N ALA A 18 -17.21 0.36 8.28
CA ALA A 18 -15.82 0.77 8.28
C ALA A 18 -15.47 1.74 9.43
N VAL A 19 -14.28 1.57 10.01
CA VAL A 19 -13.64 2.57 10.86
C VAL A 19 -12.35 3.01 10.19
N TYR A 20 -12.23 4.30 9.87
CA TYR A 20 -11.03 4.87 9.27
C TYR A 20 -10.04 5.26 10.37
N PHE A 21 -8.75 5.19 10.09
CA PHE A 21 -7.73 5.62 11.03
C PHE A 21 -6.51 6.20 10.33
N ASP A 22 -5.78 7.04 11.07
CA ASP A 22 -4.58 7.74 10.61
C ASP A 22 -3.72 8.15 11.82
N VAL A 23 -2.39 8.20 11.64
CA VAL A 23 -1.42 8.50 12.70
C VAL A 23 -0.61 9.75 12.37
N GLU A 24 -0.70 10.75 13.25
CA GLU A 24 0.22 11.90 13.24
C GLU A 24 1.36 11.68 14.25
N CYS A 25 2.53 12.19 13.92
CA CYS A 25 3.69 12.10 14.78
C CYS A 25 4.60 13.33 14.65
N SER A 26 5.12 13.75 15.78
CA SER A 26 6.06 14.87 15.94
C SER A 26 7.03 14.52 17.08
N PRO A 27 8.20 15.16 17.22
CA PRO A 27 9.11 14.85 18.32
C PRO A 27 8.42 14.89 19.70
N GLY A 28 8.41 13.75 20.39
CA GLY A 28 7.77 13.59 21.70
C GLY A 28 6.24 13.53 21.71
N ARG A 29 5.57 13.57 20.55
CA ARG A 29 4.10 13.54 20.45
C ARG A 29 3.61 12.59 19.36
N TRP A 30 2.43 12.05 19.57
CA TRP A 30 1.73 11.24 18.58
C TRP A 30 0.22 11.33 18.80
N LEU A 31 -0.53 11.22 17.72
CA LEU A 31 -1.98 11.24 17.68
C LEU A 31 -2.44 10.05 16.83
N VAL A 32 -3.41 9.28 17.30
CA VAL A 32 -4.13 8.31 16.47
C VAL A 32 -5.56 8.75 16.35
N GLY A 33 -5.97 9.08 15.14
CA GLY A 33 -7.35 9.41 14.82
C GLY A 33 -8.13 8.18 14.39
N PHE A 34 -9.39 8.13 14.77
CA PHE A 34 -10.38 7.16 14.34
C PHE A 34 -11.61 7.90 13.84
N TYR A 35 -12.17 7.47 12.73
CA TYR A 35 -13.41 8.02 12.19
C TYR A 35 -14.38 6.90 11.86
N GLY A 36 -15.51 6.88 12.56
CA GLY A 36 -16.49 5.79 12.47
C GLY A 36 -17.82 6.15 13.13
N PRO A 37 -18.82 5.27 13.03
CA PRO A 37 -20.11 5.49 13.65
C PRO A 37 -20.01 5.44 15.18
N ASP A 38 -20.63 6.41 15.86
CA ASP A 38 -20.83 6.41 17.30
C ASP A 38 -21.95 5.43 17.71
N GLU A 39 -22.31 5.43 19.00
CA GLU A 39 -23.38 4.57 19.54
C GLU A 39 -24.77 4.86 18.96
N ARG A 40 -24.95 6.01 18.29
CA ARG A 40 -26.17 6.42 17.61
C ARG A 40 -26.08 6.24 16.08
N GLY A 41 -24.97 5.73 15.57
CA GLY A 41 -24.71 5.58 14.14
C GLY A 41 -24.24 6.86 13.46
N VAL A 42 -23.95 7.93 14.21
CA VAL A 42 -23.44 9.19 13.66
C VAL A 42 -21.94 9.07 13.45
N MET A 43 -21.49 9.41 12.25
CA MET A 43 -20.06 9.41 11.93
C MET A 43 -19.35 10.49 12.75
N THR A 44 -18.37 10.09 13.57
CA THR A 44 -17.63 10.99 14.46
C THR A 44 -16.15 10.68 14.47
N VAL A 45 -15.35 11.73 14.62
CA VAL A 45 -13.90 11.62 14.79
C VAL A 45 -13.59 11.51 16.28
N PHE A 46 -12.84 10.48 16.65
CA PHE A 46 -12.30 10.26 17.99
C PHE A 46 -10.79 10.16 17.89
N GLN A 47 -10.06 10.88 18.75
CA GLN A 47 -8.61 10.98 18.67
C GLN A 47 -7.96 10.62 20.00
N VAL A 48 -6.93 9.77 19.95
CA VAL A 48 -6.08 9.43 21.10
C VAL A 48 -4.76 10.17 20.97
N ASP A 49 -4.48 11.04 21.93
CA ASP A 49 -3.35 11.96 21.93
C ASP A 49 -2.42 11.60 23.10
N GLY A 50 -1.29 10.95 22.81
CA GLY A 50 -0.28 10.57 23.82
C GLY A 50 -0.66 9.48 24.85
N ASP A 51 -1.92 9.03 24.92
CA ASP A 51 -2.39 8.03 25.90
C ASP A 51 -2.34 6.58 25.33
N VAL A 52 -1.25 5.87 25.62
CA VAL A 52 -1.02 4.49 25.16
C VAL A 52 -2.08 3.51 25.69
N ASP A 53 -2.56 3.70 26.92
CA ASP A 53 -3.52 2.79 27.52
C ASP A 53 -4.91 2.98 26.93
N LEU A 54 -5.30 4.23 26.65
CA LEU A 54 -6.51 4.53 25.90
C LEU A 54 -6.44 3.96 24.48
N LEU A 55 -5.32 4.12 23.78
CA LEU A 55 -5.12 3.54 22.45
C LEU A 55 -5.32 2.02 22.48
N ARG A 56 -4.73 1.34 23.46
CA ARG A 56 -4.90 -0.12 23.64
C ARG A 56 -6.38 -0.47 23.85
N ARG A 57 -7.08 0.21 24.76
CA ARG A 57 -8.51 -0.03 25.04
C ARG A 57 -9.39 0.17 23.82
N VAL A 58 -9.10 1.19 23.00
CA VAL A 58 -9.84 1.48 21.76
C VAL A 58 -9.67 0.35 20.75
N LEU A 59 -8.43 -0.06 20.49
CA LEU A 59 -8.13 -1.16 19.55
C LEU A 59 -8.74 -2.48 20.02
N ASP A 60 -8.69 -2.78 21.32
CA ASP A 60 -9.30 -3.99 21.90
C ASP A 60 -10.84 -3.95 21.84
N ARG A 61 -11.46 -2.77 21.98
CA ARG A 61 -12.90 -2.58 21.77
C ARG A 61 -13.27 -2.85 20.31
N LEU A 62 -12.57 -2.22 19.36
CA LEU A 62 -12.82 -2.38 17.93
C LEU A 62 -12.63 -3.85 17.48
N ALA A 63 -11.60 -4.52 17.97
CA ALA A 63 -11.37 -5.95 17.71
C ALA A 63 -12.54 -6.81 18.24
N ARG A 64 -12.98 -6.60 19.48
CA ARG A 64 -14.12 -7.34 20.07
C ARG A 64 -15.44 -7.08 19.37
N GLN A 65 -15.60 -5.90 18.79
CA GLN A 65 -16.75 -5.54 17.97
C GLN A 65 -16.67 -6.08 16.54
N GLY A 66 -15.58 -6.76 16.16
CA GLY A 66 -15.39 -7.28 14.81
C GLY A 66 -15.20 -6.20 13.74
N LYS A 67 -14.78 -4.99 14.14
CA LYS A 67 -14.54 -3.89 13.20
C LYS A 67 -13.30 -4.13 12.35
N THR A 68 -13.32 -3.63 11.13
CA THR A 68 -12.14 -3.51 10.26
C THR A 68 -11.67 -2.07 10.22
N LEU A 69 -10.38 -1.86 10.49
CA LEU A 69 -9.73 -0.57 10.31
C LEU A 69 -9.32 -0.35 8.86
N PHE A 70 -9.64 0.82 8.31
CA PHE A 70 -9.22 1.25 6.99
C PHE A 70 -8.28 2.44 7.09
N GLY A 71 -7.07 2.31 6.53
CA GLY A 71 -6.09 3.38 6.50
C GLY A 71 -5.47 3.54 5.10
N TYR A 72 -4.67 4.58 4.91
CA TYR A 72 -4.02 4.86 3.64
C TYR A 72 -2.50 4.74 3.77
N ASN A 73 -1.89 3.74 3.11
CA ASN A 73 -0.50 3.32 3.32
C ASN A 73 -0.23 2.81 4.75
N SER A 74 -1.28 2.40 5.42
CA SER A 74 -1.29 2.01 6.82
C SER A 74 -0.56 0.71 7.11
N TYR A 75 -0.47 -0.21 6.15
CA TYR A 75 0.34 -1.42 6.30
C TYR A 75 1.84 -1.09 6.45
N SER A 76 2.31 -0.06 5.73
CA SER A 76 3.74 0.31 5.73
C SER A 76 4.06 1.31 6.82
N TYR A 77 3.12 2.17 7.22
CA TYR A 77 3.33 3.26 8.15
C TYR A 77 2.52 3.09 9.45
N ASP A 78 1.22 3.37 9.44
CA ASP A 78 0.38 3.52 10.64
C ASP A 78 0.36 2.28 11.54
N MET A 79 0.21 1.08 10.98
CA MET A 79 0.21 -0.16 11.76
C MET A 79 1.57 -0.43 12.41
N ASN A 80 2.66 -0.03 11.77
CA ASN A 80 4.00 -0.14 12.35
C ASN A 80 4.20 0.89 13.47
N MET A 81 3.68 2.11 13.28
CA MET A 81 3.66 3.17 14.28
C MET A 81 2.87 2.76 15.53
N ILE A 82 1.62 2.32 15.37
CA ILE A 82 0.76 1.88 16.48
C ILE A 82 1.43 0.73 17.25
N ARG A 83 2.01 -0.26 16.55
CA ARG A 83 2.73 -1.36 17.23
C ARG A 83 3.92 -0.88 18.04
N ALA A 84 4.68 0.08 17.52
CA ALA A 84 5.81 0.67 18.23
C ALA A 84 5.35 1.45 19.47
N ILE A 85 4.32 2.28 19.33
CA ILE A 85 3.69 3.05 20.43
C ILE A 85 3.19 2.10 21.53
N LEU A 86 2.44 1.05 21.18
CA LEU A 86 1.95 0.05 22.14
C LEU A 86 3.08 -0.75 22.82
N GLY A 87 4.25 -0.81 22.20
CA GLY A 87 5.49 -1.37 22.75
C GLY A 87 6.36 -0.35 23.48
N ASN A 88 5.82 0.84 23.81
CA ASN A 88 6.51 1.94 24.48
C ASN A 88 7.80 2.40 23.78
N ARG A 89 7.84 2.32 22.45
CA ARG A 89 8.93 2.88 21.66
C ARG A 89 8.64 4.32 21.32
N ASP A 90 9.70 5.10 21.14
CA ASP A 90 9.59 6.48 20.66
C ASP A 90 8.94 6.51 19.27
N ALA A 91 7.82 7.21 19.16
CA ALA A 91 7.03 7.28 17.95
C ALA A 91 7.79 8.01 16.83
N TYR A 92 8.45 9.12 17.16
CA TYR A 92 9.14 9.95 16.18
C TYR A 92 10.34 9.24 15.55
N THR A 93 11.21 8.64 16.37
CA THR A 93 12.33 7.82 15.92
C THR A 93 11.84 6.64 15.06
N THR A 94 10.71 6.03 15.43
CA THR A 94 10.09 4.97 14.62
C THR A 94 9.65 5.50 13.27
N SER A 95 8.92 6.63 13.23
CA SER A 95 8.47 7.26 11.98
C SER A 95 9.64 7.55 11.04
N ARG A 96 10.71 8.18 11.56
CA ARG A 96 11.94 8.46 10.80
C ARG A 96 12.54 7.19 10.22
N ALA A 97 12.64 6.13 11.02
CA ALA A 97 13.13 4.84 10.54
C ALA A 97 12.25 4.24 9.42
N ILE A 98 10.91 4.42 9.47
CA ILE A 98 9.99 3.94 8.42
C ILE A 98 10.26 4.71 7.13
N ILE A 99 10.31 6.04 7.23
CA ILE A 99 10.49 6.94 6.10
C ILE A 99 11.85 6.68 5.44
N GLU A 100 12.92 6.60 6.22
CA GLU A 100 14.28 6.35 5.72
C GLU A 100 14.39 4.97 5.06
N ALA A 101 13.85 3.92 5.67
CA ALA A 101 13.78 2.60 5.05
C ALA A 101 12.95 2.62 3.76
N GLY A 102 11.89 3.44 3.69
CA GLY A 102 11.07 3.63 2.50
C GLY A 102 11.79 4.31 1.33
N ARG A 103 12.82 5.12 1.61
CA ARG A 103 13.65 5.80 0.59
C ARG A 103 14.66 4.88 -0.08
N LEU A 104 15.01 3.76 0.55
CA LEU A 104 15.98 2.81 0.00
C LEU A 104 15.41 2.03 -1.22
N PRO A 105 16.28 1.58 -2.14
CA PRO A 105 15.93 0.61 -3.18
C PRO A 105 15.27 -0.63 -2.57
N ARG A 106 14.27 -1.21 -3.26
CA ARG A 106 13.42 -2.29 -2.72
C ARG A 106 14.20 -3.48 -2.18
N ASP A 107 15.31 -3.83 -2.82
CA ASP A 107 16.24 -4.90 -2.47
C ASP A 107 17.10 -4.60 -1.24
N GLU A 108 17.23 -3.32 -0.87
CA GLU A 108 17.97 -2.86 0.32
C GLU A 108 17.06 -2.53 1.50
N ARG A 109 15.75 -2.38 1.27
CA ARG A 109 14.77 -2.07 2.32
C ARG A 109 14.78 -3.13 3.42
N ARG A 110 15.14 -2.71 4.63
CA ARG A 110 14.99 -3.53 5.83
C ARG A 110 13.63 -3.26 6.46
N ARG A 111 12.97 -4.32 6.94
CA ARG A 111 11.79 -4.16 7.78
C ARG A 111 12.23 -3.56 9.11
N ILE A 112 11.40 -2.68 9.65
CA ILE A 112 11.61 -2.21 11.03
C ILE A 112 11.51 -3.39 11.98
N ASP A 113 12.47 -3.44 12.90
CA ASP A 113 12.46 -4.42 13.96
C ASP A 113 11.38 -4.08 14.98
N LEU A 114 10.22 -4.73 14.90
CA LEU A 114 9.14 -4.63 15.88
C LEU A 114 9.06 -5.87 16.79
N ARG A 115 10.18 -6.59 16.98
CA ARG A 115 10.23 -7.68 17.96
C ARG A 115 9.97 -7.13 19.37
N GLY A 116 9.23 -7.88 20.18
CA GLY A 116 8.79 -7.46 21.52
C GLY A 116 7.60 -6.49 21.53
N CYS A 117 7.25 -5.86 20.41
CA CYS A 117 6.04 -5.03 20.32
C CYS A 117 4.77 -5.90 20.17
N PRO A 118 3.65 -5.51 20.79
CA PRO A 118 2.39 -6.23 20.65
C PRO A 118 1.95 -6.41 19.19
N LYS A 119 1.21 -7.48 18.93
CA LYS A 119 0.42 -7.59 17.70
C LYS A 119 -0.89 -6.83 17.91
N ILE A 120 -1.35 -6.15 16.87
CA ILE A 120 -2.67 -5.51 16.86
C ILE A 120 -3.68 -6.58 16.47
N ALA A 121 -4.73 -6.74 17.28
CA ALA A 121 -5.73 -7.79 17.11
C ALA A 121 -6.88 -7.40 16.17
N VAL A 122 -7.18 -6.09 16.08
CA VAL A 122 -8.23 -5.58 15.18
C VAL A 122 -7.83 -5.80 13.73
N ASP A 123 -8.80 -6.19 12.90
CA ASP A 123 -8.62 -6.41 11.48
C ASP A 123 -8.31 -5.11 10.74
N HIS A 124 -7.63 -5.20 9.60
CA HIS A 124 -7.07 -4.03 8.95
C HIS A 124 -6.93 -4.15 7.42
N VAL A 125 -7.33 -3.10 6.71
CA VAL A 125 -7.21 -2.96 5.25
C VAL A 125 -6.48 -1.66 4.87
N ASP A 126 -5.43 -1.79 4.04
CA ASP A 126 -4.70 -0.66 3.45
C ASP A 126 -5.27 -0.27 2.09
N LEU A 127 -5.91 0.90 2.03
CA LEU A 127 -6.55 1.44 0.83
C LEU A 127 -5.54 1.83 -0.26
N ALA A 128 -4.30 2.17 0.09
CA ALA A 128 -3.29 2.52 -0.91
C ALA A 128 -2.99 1.35 -1.86
N ALA A 129 -3.28 0.11 -1.44
CA ALA A 129 -3.15 -1.06 -2.29
C ALA A 129 -4.03 -1.01 -3.55
N ARG A 130 -5.19 -0.33 -3.50
CA ARG A 130 -6.09 -0.16 -4.66
C ARG A 130 -5.48 0.70 -5.76
N LEU A 131 -4.62 1.63 -5.36
CA LEU A 131 -3.99 2.63 -6.23
C LEU A 131 -2.57 2.23 -6.64
N LYS A 132 -2.07 1.06 -6.19
CA LYS A 132 -0.71 0.61 -6.50
C LYS A 132 -0.54 0.28 -7.99
N LYS A 133 0.37 1.00 -8.66
CA LYS A 133 0.82 0.77 -10.04
C LYS A 133 2.35 0.69 -10.09
N GLY A 134 2.88 -0.41 -10.59
CA GLY A 134 4.33 -0.59 -10.75
C GLY A 134 5.13 -0.55 -9.44
N GLY A 135 4.49 -0.84 -8.30
CA GLY A 135 5.09 -0.80 -6.96
C GLY A 135 4.93 0.53 -6.22
N ASN A 136 4.40 1.57 -6.87
CA ASN A 136 4.17 2.89 -6.28
C ASN A 136 2.67 3.21 -6.23
N PHE A 137 2.29 4.19 -5.42
CA PHE A 137 0.92 4.71 -5.30
C PHE A 137 1.01 6.23 -5.06
N PRO A 138 -0.02 7.02 -5.44
CA PRO A 138 -0.07 8.45 -5.17
C PRO A 138 -0.20 8.73 -3.66
N GLY A 139 0.32 9.88 -3.20
CA GLY A 139 0.08 10.35 -1.83
C GLY A 139 -1.40 10.71 -1.59
N LEU A 140 -1.84 10.71 -0.34
CA LEU A 140 -3.24 10.93 0.03
C LEU A 140 -3.80 12.26 -0.51
N LYS A 141 -3.02 13.35 -0.45
CA LYS A 141 -3.42 14.66 -0.98
C LYS A 141 -3.57 14.68 -2.50
N THR A 142 -2.71 13.97 -3.22
CA THR A 142 -2.86 13.79 -4.68
C THR A 142 -4.16 13.05 -4.99
N VAL A 143 -4.52 12.04 -4.19
CA VAL A 143 -5.80 11.34 -4.36
C VAL A 143 -6.98 12.26 -4.05
N ALA A 144 -6.93 13.01 -2.95
CA ALA A 144 -7.96 13.99 -2.60
C ALA A 144 -8.21 15.01 -3.72
N ALA A 145 -7.14 15.52 -4.34
CA ALA A 145 -7.23 16.44 -5.47
C ALA A 145 -7.90 15.78 -6.68
N ASN A 146 -7.55 14.52 -6.99
CA ASN A 146 -8.16 13.76 -8.09
C ASN A 146 -9.63 13.40 -7.82
N LEU A 147 -10.03 13.29 -6.55
CA LEU A 147 -11.41 13.12 -6.13
C LEU A 147 -12.17 14.46 -6.03
N CYS A 148 -11.51 15.58 -6.35
CA CYS A 148 -12.06 16.93 -6.26
C CYS A 148 -12.63 17.26 -4.87
N LEU A 149 -11.98 16.78 -3.80
CA LEU A 149 -12.40 17.10 -2.44
C LEU A 149 -12.20 18.60 -2.17
N PRO A 150 -13.15 19.25 -1.47
CA PRO A 150 -13.17 20.71 -1.33
C PRO A 150 -12.05 21.26 -0.45
N VAL A 151 -11.43 20.41 0.37
CA VAL A 151 -10.38 20.80 1.32
C VAL A 151 -9.14 19.96 1.09
N LEU A 152 -8.06 20.63 0.68
CA LEU A 152 -6.70 20.11 0.70
C LEU A 152 -5.94 20.93 1.73
N ARG A 153 -5.56 20.30 2.84
CA ARG A 153 -4.81 20.94 3.91
C ARG A 153 -3.40 20.36 3.95
N GLU A 154 -2.40 21.23 3.92
CA GLU A 154 -1.01 20.88 4.22
C GLU A 154 -0.75 20.95 5.72
N LEU A 155 0.28 20.25 6.17
CA LEU A 155 0.71 20.34 7.56
C LEU A 155 1.15 21.80 7.83
N PRO A 156 0.62 22.47 8.87
CA PRO A 156 0.90 23.88 9.11
C PRO A 156 2.32 24.17 9.62
N PHE A 157 3.12 23.13 9.88
CA PHE A 157 4.45 23.22 10.48
C PHE A 157 5.43 22.23 9.86
N GLU A 158 6.72 22.50 10.05
CA GLU A 158 7.80 21.59 9.66
C GLU A 158 7.74 20.27 10.46
N PRO A 159 7.76 19.08 9.81
CA PRO A 159 7.59 17.79 10.47
C PRO A 159 8.65 17.45 11.54
N ASP A 160 9.86 17.98 11.37
CA ASP A 160 11.00 17.65 12.24
C ASP A 160 11.17 18.66 13.40
N ARG A 161 10.29 19.67 13.49
CA ARG A 161 10.34 20.72 14.51
C ARG A 161 9.57 20.31 15.76
N LEU A 162 10.13 20.59 16.94
CA LEU A 162 9.40 20.54 18.21
C LEU A 162 8.26 21.55 18.20
N GLN A 163 7.03 21.07 18.36
CA GLN A 163 5.82 21.88 18.35
C GLN A 163 5.42 22.32 19.76
N THR A 164 4.89 23.55 19.88
CA THR A 164 4.18 23.97 21.11
C THR A 164 2.86 23.21 21.26
N ASP A 165 2.22 23.32 22.43
CA ASP A 165 0.89 22.74 22.64
C ASP A 165 -0.15 23.28 21.67
N GLU A 166 -0.09 24.58 21.36
CA GLU A 166 -0.99 25.24 20.41
C GLU A 166 -0.73 24.77 18.97
N GLU A 167 0.53 24.62 18.57
CA GLU A 167 0.89 24.09 17.25
C GLU A 167 0.43 22.62 17.13
N TRP A 168 0.65 21.80 18.16
CA TRP A 168 0.19 20.41 18.19
C TRP A 168 -1.34 20.30 18.14
N ALA A 169 -2.06 21.22 18.79
CA ALA A 169 -3.52 21.24 18.75
C ALA A 169 -4.09 21.42 17.33
N GLN A 170 -3.33 22.04 16.40
CA GLN A 170 -3.72 22.15 14.99
C GLN A 170 -3.56 20.83 14.23
N GLY A 171 -2.82 19.86 14.77
CA GLY A 171 -2.73 18.49 14.24
C GLY A 171 -4.08 17.76 14.29
N LYS A 172 -4.94 18.04 15.28
CA LYS A 172 -6.25 17.40 15.41
C LYS A 172 -7.19 17.66 14.22
N PRO A 173 -7.44 18.91 13.80
CA PRO A 173 -8.25 19.17 12.62
C PRO A 173 -7.54 18.80 11.31
N TYR A 174 -6.20 18.69 11.28
CA TYR A 174 -5.47 18.17 10.13
C TYR A 174 -5.69 16.66 9.96
N ASN A 175 -5.50 15.88 11.03
CA ASN A 175 -5.76 14.44 11.07
C ASN A 175 -7.23 14.12 10.76
N ALA A 176 -8.18 14.90 11.30
CA ALA A 176 -9.60 14.74 10.97
C ALA A 176 -9.88 14.91 9.47
N ASN A 177 -9.21 15.85 8.80
CA ASN A 177 -9.30 16.01 7.35
C ASN A 177 -8.73 14.80 6.60
N ASP A 178 -7.64 14.20 7.07
CA ASP A 178 -7.03 13.03 6.42
C ASP A 178 -7.86 11.76 6.61
N LEU A 179 -8.58 11.65 7.72
CA LEU A 179 -9.61 10.63 7.92
C LEU A 179 -10.79 10.81 6.95
N GLU A 180 -11.25 12.04 6.71
CA GLU A 180 -12.31 12.32 5.72
C GLU A 180 -11.85 11.98 4.29
N ILE A 181 -10.61 12.31 3.93
CA ILE A 181 -10.05 11.89 2.63
C ILE A 181 -9.99 10.36 2.55
N THR A 182 -9.51 9.69 3.60
CA THR A 182 -9.41 8.22 3.65
C THR A 182 -10.77 7.56 3.47
N ARG A 183 -11.81 8.11 4.12
CA ARG A 183 -13.20 7.71 3.92
C ARG A 183 -13.65 7.88 2.46
N ALA A 184 -13.41 9.04 1.86
CA ALA A 184 -13.79 9.29 0.46
C ALA A 184 -13.10 8.31 -0.50
N VAL A 185 -11.83 7.97 -0.25
CA VAL A 185 -11.12 6.93 -1.00
C VAL A 185 -11.80 5.58 -0.82
N HIS A 186 -12.14 5.20 0.41
CA HIS A 186 -12.85 3.97 0.69
C HIS A 186 -14.17 3.89 -0.08
N GLU A 187 -15.01 4.92 0.00
CA GLU A 187 -16.32 4.99 -0.67
C GLU A 187 -16.21 4.72 -2.18
N VAL A 188 -15.21 5.29 -2.85
CA VAL A 188 -14.94 5.06 -4.28
C VAL A 188 -14.56 3.60 -4.57
N TYR A 189 -13.82 2.96 -3.67
CA TYR A 189 -13.28 1.61 -3.86
C TYR A 189 -14.10 0.49 -3.21
N VAL A 190 -15.24 0.78 -2.56
CA VAL A 190 -16.13 -0.23 -1.96
C VAL A 190 -16.43 -1.39 -2.91
N PRO A 191 -16.80 -1.19 -4.19
CA PRO A 191 -17.08 -2.30 -5.09
C PRO A 191 -15.87 -3.22 -5.31
N GLU A 192 -14.67 -2.64 -5.43
CA GLU A 192 -13.44 -3.42 -5.59
C GLU A 192 -13.06 -4.15 -4.29
N LEU A 193 -13.27 -3.53 -3.12
CA LEU A 193 -13.03 -4.16 -1.82
C LEU A 193 -13.96 -5.34 -1.57
N ARG A 194 -15.25 -5.23 -1.92
CA ARG A 194 -16.20 -6.36 -1.88
C ARG A 194 -15.74 -7.52 -2.76
N ALA A 195 -15.31 -7.23 -3.99
CA ALA A 195 -14.77 -8.26 -4.88
C ALA A 195 -13.51 -8.92 -4.29
N MET A 196 -12.61 -8.14 -3.68
CA MET A 196 -11.43 -8.68 -3.01
C MET A 196 -11.77 -9.53 -1.79
N ALA A 197 -12.76 -9.14 -0.98
CA ALA A 197 -13.23 -9.93 0.16
C ALA A 197 -13.86 -11.26 -0.28
N ALA A 198 -14.63 -11.24 -1.38
CA ALA A 198 -15.19 -12.45 -1.99
C ALA A 198 -14.09 -13.39 -2.48
N LEU A 199 -13.14 -12.90 -3.27
CA LEU A 199 -11.98 -13.69 -3.73
C LEU A 199 -11.12 -14.19 -2.56
N SER A 200 -11.00 -13.39 -1.50
CA SER A 200 -10.27 -13.78 -0.30
C SER A 200 -10.92 -14.97 0.39
N SER A 201 -12.25 -14.96 0.47
CA SER A 201 -13.05 -16.04 1.05
C SER A 201 -13.00 -17.30 0.18
N GLU A 202 -13.16 -17.15 -1.13
CA GLU A 202 -13.09 -18.25 -2.11
C GLU A 202 -11.74 -18.97 -2.06
N HIS A 203 -10.64 -18.22 -2.09
CA HIS A 203 -9.29 -18.78 -2.14
C HIS A 203 -8.60 -18.92 -0.78
N LYS A 204 -9.27 -18.55 0.32
CA LYS A 204 -8.71 -18.58 1.68
C LYS A 204 -7.37 -17.83 1.80
N LEU A 205 -7.30 -16.63 1.21
CA LEU A 205 -6.13 -15.76 1.18
C LEU A 205 -6.56 -14.32 1.46
N ASP A 206 -5.90 -13.56 2.33
CA ASP A 206 -6.26 -12.14 2.48
C ASP A 206 -5.71 -11.30 1.30
N LEU A 207 -6.63 -10.84 0.44
CA LEU A 207 -6.34 -10.03 -0.75
C LEU A 207 -6.77 -8.57 -0.57
N ARG A 208 -7.38 -8.20 0.55
CA ARG A 208 -8.02 -6.89 0.76
C ARG A 208 -7.00 -5.74 0.75
N SER A 209 -5.77 -6.00 1.22
CA SER A 209 -4.62 -5.09 1.16
C SER A 209 -3.64 -5.38 -0.01
N THR A 210 -4.09 -6.08 -1.05
CA THR A 210 -3.25 -6.52 -2.18
C THR A 210 -3.70 -5.92 -3.51
N SER A 211 -2.77 -5.32 -4.28
CA SER A 211 -3.10 -4.76 -5.60
C SER A 211 -3.67 -5.84 -6.54
N LYS A 212 -4.54 -5.45 -7.49
CA LYS A 212 -5.19 -6.37 -8.43
C LYS A 212 -4.24 -7.36 -9.10
N SER A 213 -3.14 -6.87 -9.66
CA SER A 213 -2.12 -7.71 -10.31
C SER A 213 -1.46 -8.71 -9.35
N ALA A 214 -1.19 -8.29 -8.11
CA ALA A 214 -0.60 -9.16 -7.11
C ALA A 214 -1.60 -10.18 -6.56
N ALA A 215 -2.89 -9.82 -6.46
CA ALA A 215 -3.95 -10.73 -6.03
C ALA A 215 -4.09 -11.88 -7.02
N VAL A 216 -4.17 -11.57 -8.32
CA VAL A 216 -4.16 -12.56 -9.40
C VAL A 216 -2.93 -13.47 -9.30
N GLY A 217 -1.73 -12.89 -9.15
CA GLY A 217 -0.50 -13.68 -9.01
C GLY A 217 -0.51 -14.62 -7.79
N ARG A 218 -1.04 -14.18 -6.64
CA ARG A 218 -1.16 -15.01 -5.43
C ARG A 218 -2.14 -16.17 -5.62
N ILE A 219 -3.28 -15.92 -6.27
CA ILE A 219 -4.28 -16.94 -6.58
C ILE A 219 -3.68 -18.00 -7.52
N PHE A 220 -3.05 -17.57 -8.62
CA PHE A 220 -2.41 -18.51 -9.56
C PHE A 220 -1.32 -19.35 -8.90
N LYS A 221 -0.46 -18.75 -8.07
CA LYS A 221 0.56 -19.48 -7.31
C LYS A 221 -0.05 -20.52 -6.38
N LYS A 222 -1.13 -20.15 -5.66
CA LYS A 222 -1.84 -21.07 -4.78
C LYS A 222 -2.42 -22.26 -5.56
N ILE A 223 -3.16 -22.00 -6.65
CA ILE A 223 -3.75 -23.04 -7.50
C ILE A 223 -2.66 -23.95 -8.08
N TYR A 224 -1.55 -23.37 -8.56
CA TYR A 224 -0.42 -24.14 -9.07
C TYR A 224 0.17 -25.05 -8.00
N ALA A 225 0.43 -24.53 -6.79
CA ALA A 225 0.97 -25.31 -5.69
C ALA A 225 0.03 -26.45 -5.28
N GLU A 226 -1.28 -26.22 -5.24
CA GLU A 226 -2.28 -27.26 -4.97
C GLU A 226 -2.27 -28.38 -6.02
N ALA A 227 -2.00 -28.04 -7.28
CA ALA A 227 -1.92 -29.02 -8.38
C ALA A 227 -0.56 -29.72 -8.50
N HIS A 228 0.50 -29.23 -7.84
CA HIS A 228 1.88 -29.70 -8.03
C HIS A 228 2.59 -30.02 -6.70
N ASP A 229 1.87 -30.61 -5.74
CA ASP A 229 2.41 -31.10 -4.47
C ASP A 229 3.12 -30.01 -3.63
N GLY A 230 2.56 -28.79 -3.65
CA GLY A 230 3.10 -27.64 -2.93
C GLY A 230 4.28 -26.96 -3.61
N ARG A 231 4.68 -27.37 -4.82
CA ARG A 231 5.74 -26.70 -5.57
C ARG A 231 5.29 -25.34 -6.09
N GLU A 232 6.19 -24.37 -6.05
CA GLU A 232 6.01 -23.08 -6.73
C GLU A 232 6.36 -23.20 -8.22
N PRO A 233 5.80 -22.34 -9.08
CA PRO A 233 6.23 -22.25 -10.48
C PRO A 233 7.72 -21.92 -10.57
N ASP A 234 8.42 -22.55 -11.51
CA ASP A 234 9.82 -22.23 -11.80
C ASP A 234 9.92 -20.76 -12.22
N VAL A 235 10.79 -20.02 -11.55
CA VAL A 235 11.15 -18.66 -11.97
C VAL A 235 12.25 -18.82 -13.02
N PRO A 236 11.98 -18.52 -14.31
CA PRO A 236 12.99 -18.68 -15.33
C PRO A 236 14.19 -17.78 -15.00
N GLU A 237 15.40 -18.30 -15.25
CA GLU A 237 16.60 -17.49 -15.13
C GLU A 237 16.50 -16.26 -16.03
N ARG A 238 16.85 -15.11 -15.47
CA ARG A 238 16.92 -13.86 -16.25
C ARG A 238 18.00 -14.05 -17.32
N PRO A 239 17.66 -13.98 -18.62
CA PRO A 239 18.66 -14.14 -19.65
C PRO A 239 19.66 -12.99 -19.55
N ALA A 240 20.95 -13.27 -19.72
CA ALA A 240 21.97 -12.22 -19.78
C ALA A 240 21.84 -11.37 -21.04
N GLU A 241 21.28 -11.95 -22.11
CA GLU A 241 21.09 -11.31 -23.41
C GLU A 241 19.80 -11.79 -24.08
N VAL A 242 19.20 -10.94 -24.90
CA VAL A 242 18.05 -11.29 -25.74
C VAL A 242 18.34 -10.92 -27.19
N VAL A 243 17.82 -11.70 -28.14
CA VAL A 243 17.91 -11.39 -29.56
C VAL A 243 16.57 -10.85 -30.03
N TYR A 244 16.54 -9.63 -30.56
CA TYR A 244 15.34 -9.10 -31.17
C TYR A 244 15.11 -9.75 -32.54
N ARG A 245 13.94 -10.36 -32.71
CA ARG A 245 13.47 -10.85 -34.02
C ARG A 245 12.33 -9.95 -34.48
N PRO A 246 12.50 -9.21 -35.60
CA PRO A 246 11.42 -8.41 -36.16
C PRO A 246 10.18 -9.27 -36.40
N VAL A 247 9.02 -8.82 -35.90
CA VAL A 247 7.75 -9.47 -36.23
C VAL A 247 7.44 -9.28 -37.73
N PRO A 248 6.69 -10.19 -38.36
CA PRO A 248 6.31 -10.06 -39.76
C PRO A 248 5.72 -8.68 -40.08
N GLY A 249 6.23 -8.02 -41.12
CA GLY A 249 5.78 -6.69 -41.56
C GLY A 249 6.65 -5.52 -41.09
N VAL A 250 7.52 -5.71 -40.08
CA VAL A 250 8.53 -4.69 -39.72
C VAL A 250 9.58 -4.62 -40.83
N ARG A 251 9.68 -3.45 -41.49
CA ARG A 251 10.65 -3.22 -42.58
C ARG A 251 11.87 -2.48 -42.06
N ARG A 252 13.05 -2.85 -42.56
CA ARG A 252 14.29 -2.10 -42.34
C ARG A 252 14.11 -0.64 -42.82
N PRO A 253 14.45 0.38 -42.01
CA PRO A 253 14.38 1.77 -42.42
C PRO A 253 15.23 2.08 -43.66
N ARG A 254 14.86 3.15 -44.38
CA ARG A 254 15.56 3.56 -45.61
C ARG A 254 16.72 4.53 -45.36
N THR A 255 16.62 5.36 -44.33
CA THR A 255 17.67 6.34 -44.01
C THR A 255 18.90 5.61 -43.45
N PRO A 256 20.13 5.97 -43.85
CA PRO A 256 21.34 5.27 -43.44
C PRO A 256 21.46 5.07 -41.92
N ASP A 257 21.17 6.12 -41.14
CA ASP A 257 21.32 6.08 -39.67
C ASP A 257 20.31 5.15 -39.01
N ALA A 258 19.02 5.24 -39.38
CA ALA A 258 17.98 4.38 -38.84
C ALA A 258 18.15 2.92 -39.29
N ALA A 259 18.66 2.71 -40.50
CA ALA A 259 18.93 1.38 -41.01
C ALA A 259 20.12 0.73 -40.30
N SER A 260 21.18 1.51 -40.03
CA SER A 260 22.35 1.06 -39.25
C SER A 260 21.96 0.72 -37.82
N TRP A 261 21.13 1.55 -37.18
CA TRP A 261 20.59 1.26 -35.86
C TRP A 261 19.72 0.00 -35.85
N PHE A 262 18.83 -0.15 -36.83
CA PHE A 262 17.99 -1.34 -36.97
C PHE A 262 18.83 -2.61 -37.10
N ASP A 263 19.89 -2.57 -37.90
CA ASP A 263 20.81 -3.70 -38.09
C ASP A 263 21.56 -4.04 -36.79
N LEU A 264 21.91 -3.05 -35.96
CA LEU A 264 22.51 -3.30 -34.64
C LEU A 264 21.56 -4.04 -33.71
N VAL A 265 20.28 -3.64 -33.68
CA VAL A 265 19.27 -4.24 -32.80
C VAL A 265 18.91 -5.66 -33.24
N VAL A 266 18.83 -5.91 -34.55
CA VAL A 266 18.40 -7.21 -35.10
C VAL A 266 19.51 -8.24 -35.14
N ASN A 267 20.77 -7.83 -35.36
CA ASN A 267 21.87 -8.76 -35.59
C ASN A 267 22.77 -8.98 -34.37
N ARG A 268 22.48 -8.37 -33.21
CA ARG A 268 23.30 -8.52 -32.01
C ARG A 268 22.46 -8.91 -30.80
N PRO A 269 22.97 -9.79 -29.92
CA PRO A 269 22.40 -9.96 -28.60
C PRO A 269 22.37 -8.62 -27.86
N ILE A 270 21.23 -8.30 -27.27
CA ILE A 270 21.01 -7.09 -26.47
C ILE A 270 21.15 -7.51 -25.02
N ARG A 271 22.13 -6.91 -24.34
CA ARG A 271 22.39 -7.19 -22.93
C ARG A 271 21.16 -6.86 -22.09
N VAL A 272 20.83 -7.75 -21.18
CA VAL A 272 19.88 -7.49 -20.10
C VAL A 272 20.73 -7.31 -18.84
N PRO A 273 20.61 -6.17 -18.12
CA PRO A 273 21.38 -5.94 -16.89
C PRO A 273 21.18 -7.08 -15.90
N SER A 274 22.09 -7.33 -14.95
CA SER A 274 21.84 -8.34 -13.90
C SER A 274 21.00 -7.79 -12.73
N ARG A 275 21.01 -6.47 -12.53
CA ARG A 275 20.28 -5.75 -11.48
C ARG A 275 19.21 -4.83 -12.05
N GLY A 276 18.26 -4.41 -11.22
CA GLY A 276 17.15 -3.54 -11.63
C GLY A 276 16.13 -4.22 -12.56
N LYS A 277 15.32 -3.42 -13.26
CA LYS A 277 14.30 -3.96 -14.19
C LYS A 277 14.97 -4.68 -15.38
N PRO A 278 14.45 -5.83 -15.85
CA PRO A 278 14.94 -6.56 -17.02
C PRO A 278 14.59 -5.82 -18.31
N LYS A 279 15.17 -4.64 -18.49
CA LYS A 279 15.08 -3.88 -19.72
C LYS A 279 16.33 -4.16 -20.56
N PRO A 280 16.19 -4.68 -21.78
CA PRO A 280 17.32 -4.79 -22.70
C PRO A 280 17.96 -3.41 -22.91
N GLU A 281 19.30 -3.35 -22.86
CA GLU A 281 20.10 -2.15 -23.14
C GLU A 281 20.12 -1.91 -24.66
N VAL A 282 18.99 -1.47 -25.20
CA VAL A 282 18.86 -1.17 -26.63
C VAL A 282 19.82 -0.02 -26.98
N PRO A 283 20.64 -0.13 -28.04
CA PRO A 283 21.48 0.96 -28.51
C PRO A 283 20.68 2.26 -28.67
N SER A 284 21.23 3.39 -28.25
CA SER A 284 20.64 4.69 -28.55
C SER A 284 20.98 5.08 -29.99
N ALA A 285 20.06 5.79 -30.66
CA ALA A 285 20.34 6.49 -31.90
C ALA A 285 19.67 7.87 -31.89
N THR A 286 20.35 8.83 -32.50
CA THR A 286 19.84 10.17 -32.78
C THR A 286 19.59 10.26 -34.27
N PHE A 287 18.43 10.77 -34.66
CA PHE A 287 18.09 10.97 -36.06
C PHE A 287 17.70 12.42 -36.25
N ASP A 288 18.22 13.05 -37.30
CA ASP A 288 17.73 14.36 -37.73
C ASP A 288 16.36 14.15 -38.39
N VAL A 289 15.32 14.68 -37.74
CA VAL A 289 14.01 14.78 -38.35
C VAL A 289 13.99 16.10 -39.09
N GLY A 290 14.17 16.04 -40.41
CA GLY A 290 14.16 17.21 -41.29
C GLY A 290 12.89 18.03 -41.21
#